data_AF-A0A4Q0T443-F1
#
_entry.id   AF-A0A4Q0T443-F1
#
_cell.length_a   1.000
_cell.length_b   1.000
_cell.length_c   1.000
_cell.angle_alpha   90.00
_cell.angle_beta   90.00
_cell.angle_gamma   90.00
#
_symmetry.space_group_name_H-M   'P 1'
#
loop_
_entity.id
_entity.type
_entity.pdbx_description
1 polymer ?
#
loop_
_entity_poly.entity_id
_entity_poly.type
_entity_poly.pdbx_seq_one_letter_code
_entity_poly.pdbx_strand_id
1 'polypeptide(L)'
;MAERVPCEFFLIRYVPDVVKGEFANIGVVLREAAGDGGAVVRFTRDWSRVRCMDADADIALLEALEGEIGARLRMGVSARDPKAVMDVLEDSLSNSVQMSAVGACLAENFATEIELLMKMYVEPLKAPARVRTKTGRAAIAGAMRTEFERAGVWGLMRKRIAASMYTGAGDPMKIDCGYRPNGVIRMFQAVSLDGDVEGAKGLAYSAAGLRDGVTRVEGATLELTAVVEPLREVSDLEDEAMERYRFGVDAMEREAIRVVTLNDLVRVAQTARVELKV
;
A
#
# COMPACT_ATOMS: atom_id res chain seq x y z
N MET A 1 41.21 18.49 3.16
CA MET A 1 40.76 17.09 2.93
C MET A 1 40.62 16.48 4.30
N ALA A 2 39.43 16.02 4.69
CA ALA A 2 39.23 15.41 6.00
C ALA A 2 39.94 14.04 6.03
N GLU A 3 40.70 13.79 7.08
CA GLU A 3 41.42 12.53 7.31
C GLU A 3 40.38 11.40 7.52
N ARG A 4 40.37 10.42 6.62
CA ARG A 4 39.41 9.30 6.69
C ARG A 4 39.91 8.28 7.70
N VAL A 5 39.05 7.89 8.63
CA VAL A 5 39.38 6.95 9.71
C VAL A 5 39.02 5.53 9.27
N PRO A 6 39.95 4.56 9.39
CA PRO A 6 39.64 3.15 9.15
C PRO A 6 38.74 2.62 10.27
N CYS A 7 37.57 2.12 9.89
CA CYS A 7 36.56 1.63 10.80
C CYS A 7 36.16 0.19 10.47
N GLU A 8 35.69 -0.51 11.49
CA GLU A 8 35.08 -1.83 11.39
C GLU A 8 33.62 -1.75 11.83
N PHE A 9 32.75 -2.49 11.14
CA PHE A 9 31.34 -2.57 11.49
C PHE A 9 30.83 -4.01 11.56
N PHE A 10 29.79 -4.18 12.37
CA PHE A 10 29.06 -5.43 12.52
C PHE A 10 27.56 -5.16 12.40
N LEU A 11 26.84 -6.07 11.74
CA LEU A 11 25.39 -6.04 11.69
C LEU A 11 24.84 -6.90 12.81
N ILE A 12 23.91 -6.35 13.59
CA ILE A 12 23.14 -7.10 14.59
C ILE A 12 21.90 -7.66 13.90
N ARG A 13 21.66 -8.95 14.08
CA ARG A 13 20.62 -9.73 13.41
C ARG A 13 19.69 -10.36 14.42
N TYR A 14 18.40 -10.23 14.20
CA TYR A 14 17.37 -11.05 14.85
C TYR A 14 17.13 -12.32 14.03
N VAL A 15 17.17 -13.47 14.69
CA VAL A 15 17.07 -14.82 14.11
C VAL A 15 16.04 -15.60 14.93
N PRO A 16 14.76 -15.62 14.53
CA PRO A 16 13.73 -16.33 15.28
C PRO A 16 13.93 -17.86 15.31
N ASP A 17 14.55 -18.40 14.25
CA ASP A 17 14.86 -19.82 14.13
C ASP A 17 16.28 -20.00 13.56
N VAL A 18 17.21 -20.37 14.44
CA VAL A 18 18.63 -20.57 14.10
C VAL A 18 18.87 -21.73 13.12
N VAL A 19 17.92 -22.67 13.01
CA VAL A 19 18.03 -23.82 12.10
C VAL A 19 17.65 -23.42 10.68
N LYS A 20 16.60 -22.59 10.53
CA LYS A 20 16.19 -22.07 9.22
C LYS A 20 17.13 -21.01 8.67
N GLY A 21 17.84 -20.31 9.56
CA GLY A 21 18.82 -19.28 9.17
C GLY A 21 18.17 -18.04 8.56
N GLU A 22 16.87 -17.85 8.75
CA GLU A 22 16.17 -16.62 8.36
C GLU A 22 16.46 -15.52 9.38
N PHE A 23 16.85 -14.34 8.91
CA PHE A 23 17.22 -13.24 9.80
C PHE A 23 16.76 -11.88 9.30
N ALA A 24 16.57 -10.95 10.24
CA ALA A 24 16.43 -9.52 9.98
C ALA A 24 17.61 -8.77 10.59
N ASN A 25 18.29 -7.93 9.83
CA ASN A 25 19.24 -6.97 10.42
C ASN A 25 18.43 -5.94 11.22
N ILE A 26 18.76 -5.78 12.49
CA ILE A 26 18.08 -4.88 13.44
C ILE A 26 18.97 -3.75 13.94
N GLY A 27 20.29 -3.80 13.69
CA GLY A 27 21.20 -2.74 14.13
C GLY A 27 22.58 -2.84 13.53
N VAL A 28 23.39 -1.82 13.83
CA VAL A 28 24.79 -1.69 13.41
C VAL A 28 25.64 -1.32 14.63
N VAL A 29 26.79 -1.97 14.76
CA VAL A 29 27.90 -1.55 15.63
C VAL A 29 29.01 -1.04 14.74
N LEU A 30 29.56 0.14 15.05
CA LEU A 30 30.67 0.77 14.33
C LEU A 30 31.79 1.12 15.32
N ARG A 31 33.04 0.80 14.98
CA ARG A 31 34.23 1.10 15.78
C ARG A 31 35.42 1.51 14.92
N GLU A 32 36.44 2.10 15.55
CA GLU A 32 37.74 2.34 14.91
C GLU A 32 38.55 1.04 14.80
N ALA A 33 39.25 0.82 13.68
CA ALA A 33 39.97 -0.42 13.42
C ALA A 33 41.33 -0.52 14.15
N ALA A 34 41.99 0.61 14.42
CA ALA A 34 43.37 0.65 14.90
C ALA A 34 43.61 1.58 16.10
N GLY A 35 42.55 2.14 16.70
CA GLY A 35 42.63 3.09 17.81
C GLY A 35 41.85 2.67 19.05
N ASP A 36 42.01 3.39 20.15
CA ASP A 36 41.14 3.33 21.35
C ASP A 36 39.83 4.13 21.10
N GLY A 37 39.49 4.35 19.83
CA GLY A 37 38.34 5.11 19.37
C GLY A 37 37.04 4.50 19.86
N GLY A 38 36.11 5.37 20.24
CA GLY A 38 34.82 4.96 20.77
C GLY A 38 34.04 4.08 19.79
N ALA A 39 33.34 3.08 20.33
CA ALA A 39 32.39 2.28 19.58
C ALA A 39 30.98 2.85 19.75
N VAL A 40 30.19 2.81 18.67
CA VAL A 40 28.81 3.28 18.65
C VAL A 40 27.92 2.15 18.17
N VAL A 41 26.77 1.98 18.83
CA VAL A 41 25.71 1.05 18.43
C VAL A 41 24.45 1.83 18.10
N ARG A 42 23.71 1.38 17.08
CA ARG A 42 22.40 1.91 16.73
C ARG A 42 21.47 0.81 16.26
N PHE A 43 20.26 0.80 16.80
CA PHE A 43 19.22 -0.15 16.42
C PHE A 43 18.16 0.53 15.54
N THR A 44 17.39 -0.29 14.82
CA THR A 44 16.21 0.15 14.09
C THR A 44 15.18 0.73 15.07
N ARG A 45 14.43 1.72 14.59
CA ARG A 45 13.21 2.20 15.26
C ARG A 45 11.94 1.60 14.64
N ASP A 46 12.09 0.89 13.52
CA ASP A 46 11.02 0.18 12.84
C ASP A 46 11.22 -1.33 12.98
N TRP A 47 10.36 -1.94 13.80
CA TRP A 47 10.37 -3.37 14.11
C TRP A 47 9.41 -4.19 13.24
N SER A 48 8.83 -3.59 12.19
CA SER A 48 7.84 -4.26 11.34
C SER A 48 8.37 -5.54 10.71
N ARG A 49 9.66 -5.60 10.36
CA ARG A 49 10.30 -6.81 9.82
C ARG A 49 10.41 -7.92 10.86
N VAL A 50 10.79 -7.57 12.10
CA VAL A 50 10.85 -8.52 13.22
C VAL A 50 9.46 -9.07 13.51
N ARG A 51 8.44 -8.21 13.65
CA ARG A 51 7.03 -8.62 13.87
C ARG A 51 6.44 -9.48 12.75
N CYS A 52 6.92 -9.28 11.52
CA CYS A 52 6.48 -10.08 10.38
C CYS A 52 7.08 -11.49 10.40
N MET A 53 8.31 -11.63 10.90
CA MET A 53 9.00 -12.92 11.01
C MET A 53 8.61 -13.68 12.27
N ASP A 54 8.36 -12.96 13.35
CA ASP A 54 8.00 -13.49 14.65
C ASP A 54 6.99 -12.56 15.34
N ALA A 55 5.75 -13.02 15.42
CA ALA A 55 4.65 -12.26 15.99
C ALA A 55 4.77 -12.09 17.51
N ASP A 56 5.50 -12.99 18.18
CA ASP A 56 5.66 -13.02 19.63
C ASP A 56 6.98 -12.38 20.11
N ALA A 57 7.74 -11.75 19.19
CA ALA A 57 9.00 -11.12 19.50
C ALA A 57 8.85 -9.99 20.55
N ASP A 58 9.65 -10.06 21.62
CA ASP A 58 9.70 -9.03 22.66
C ASP A 58 10.48 -7.79 22.17
N ILE A 59 9.75 -6.85 21.57
CA ILE A 59 10.30 -5.61 21.05
C ILE A 59 10.85 -4.72 22.18
N ALA A 60 10.23 -4.73 23.36
CA ALA A 60 10.67 -3.89 24.47
C ALA A 60 12.06 -4.33 24.96
N LEU A 61 12.30 -5.64 24.98
CA LEU A 61 13.61 -6.21 25.29
C LEU A 61 14.66 -5.83 24.23
N LEU A 62 14.32 -5.93 22.94
CA LEU A 62 15.23 -5.56 21.85
C LEU A 62 15.59 -4.07 21.86
N GLU A 63 14.66 -3.20 22.25
CA GLU A 63 14.92 -1.76 22.41
C GLU A 63 15.79 -1.46 23.63
N ALA A 64 15.57 -2.16 24.75
CA ALA A 64 16.40 -2.02 25.95
C ALA A 64 17.86 -2.44 25.71
N LEU A 65 18.06 -3.44 24.84
CA LEU A 65 19.38 -3.99 24.50
C LEU A 65 20.32 -2.96 23.87
N GLU A 66 19.82 -2.05 23.03
CA GLU A 66 20.63 -0.99 22.43
C GLU A 66 21.30 -0.13 23.50
N GLY A 67 20.53 0.25 24.54
CA GLY A 67 21.02 1.06 25.66
C GLY A 67 22.05 0.33 26.50
N GLU A 68 21.85 -0.98 26.71
CA GLU A 68 22.75 -1.84 27.46
C GLU A 68 24.10 -2.04 26.74
N ILE A 69 24.07 -2.36 25.44
CA ILE A 69 25.27 -2.46 24.60
C ILE A 69 26.00 -1.10 24.59
N GLY A 70 25.28 -0.01 24.38
CA GLY A 70 25.85 1.34 24.35
C GLY A 70 26.49 1.76 25.68
N ALA A 71 25.92 1.38 26.83
CA ALA A 71 26.53 1.60 28.13
C ALA A 71 27.86 0.85 28.29
N ARG A 72 27.91 -0.43 27.88
CA ARG A 72 29.12 -1.26 28.00
C ARG A 72 30.24 -0.84 27.05
N LEU A 73 29.91 -0.47 25.80
CA LEU A 73 30.89 0.07 24.87
C LEU A 73 31.57 1.34 25.42
N ARG A 74 30.83 2.20 26.13
CA ARG A 74 31.39 3.40 26.80
C ARG A 74 32.26 3.08 28.01
N MET A 75 32.03 1.96 28.69
CA MET A 75 32.83 1.53 29.84
C MET A 75 34.18 0.90 29.44
N GLY A 76 34.49 0.82 28.14
CA GLY A 76 35.80 0.36 27.64
C GLY A 76 36.04 -1.15 27.76
N VAL A 77 35.15 -1.89 28.41
CA VAL A 77 35.22 -3.35 28.61
C VAL A 77 35.28 -4.11 27.27
N SER A 78 34.69 -3.54 26.22
CA SER A 78 34.56 -4.20 24.91
C SER A 78 35.00 -3.34 23.73
N ALA A 79 35.72 -2.23 23.97
CA ALA A 79 36.24 -1.38 22.89
C ALA A 79 37.29 -2.13 22.03
N ARG A 80 38.06 -3.03 22.67
CA ARG A 80 39.14 -3.79 22.02
C ARG A 80 38.70 -5.15 21.49
N ASP A 81 37.74 -5.81 22.13
CA ASP A 81 37.24 -7.14 21.71
C ASP A 81 35.72 -7.16 21.48
N PRO A 82 35.27 -7.20 20.22
CA PRO A 82 33.85 -7.32 19.85
C PRO A 82 33.23 -8.64 20.32
N LYS A 83 34.01 -9.71 20.52
CA LYS A 83 33.50 -10.99 21.04
C LYS A 83 33.02 -10.88 22.48
N ALA A 84 33.61 -10.01 23.29
CA ALA A 84 33.14 -9.73 24.63
C ALA A 84 31.76 -9.03 24.66
N VAL A 85 31.36 -8.38 23.56
CA VAL A 85 29.97 -7.90 23.38
C VAL A 85 29.03 -9.07 23.08
N MET A 86 29.52 -10.11 22.38
CA MET A 86 28.74 -11.30 22.00
C MET A 86 28.44 -12.21 23.18
N ASP A 87 29.39 -12.44 24.08
CA ASP A 87 29.17 -13.29 25.27
C ASP A 87 27.94 -12.81 26.07
N VAL A 88 27.71 -11.49 26.10
CA VAL A 88 26.57 -10.91 26.80
C VAL A 88 25.27 -10.96 25.97
N LEU A 89 25.35 -10.88 24.65
CA LEU A 89 24.20 -11.04 23.76
C LEU A 89 23.70 -12.49 23.76
N GLU A 90 24.62 -13.45 23.80
CA GLU A 90 24.35 -14.88 23.90
C GLU A 90 23.80 -15.26 25.29
N ASP A 91 24.31 -14.65 26.37
CA ASP A 91 23.82 -14.88 27.74
C ASP A 91 22.44 -14.25 28.01
N SER A 92 22.11 -13.12 27.35
CA SER A 92 20.87 -12.37 27.61
C SER A 92 19.70 -12.77 26.70
N LEU A 93 19.99 -13.28 25.50
CA LEU A 93 18.99 -13.65 24.50
C LEU A 93 19.29 -15.05 23.99
N SER A 94 18.45 -16.01 24.37
CA SER A 94 18.48 -17.41 23.95
C SER A 94 18.62 -17.56 22.43
N ASN A 95 19.86 -17.53 21.91
CA ASN A 95 20.31 -17.72 20.53
C ASN A 95 19.62 -16.89 19.41
N SER A 96 18.71 -15.99 19.74
CA SER A 96 17.87 -15.27 18.76
C SER A 96 18.49 -13.97 18.25
N VAL A 97 19.61 -13.52 18.81
CA VAL A 97 20.37 -12.37 18.31
C VAL A 97 21.78 -12.80 17.94
N GLN A 98 22.22 -12.42 16.74
CA GLN A 98 23.52 -12.80 16.16
C GLN A 98 24.22 -11.58 15.56
N MET A 99 25.54 -11.65 15.40
CA MET A 99 26.29 -10.65 14.62
C MET A 99 26.78 -11.22 13.28
N SER A 100 26.85 -10.35 12.27
CA SER A 100 27.49 -10.68 11.00
C SER A 100 29.00 -10.83 11.14
N ALA A 101 29.64 -11.38 10.10
CA ALA A 101 31.07 -11.20 9.89
C ALA A 101 31.45 -9.71 9.86
N VAL A 102 32.71 -9.42 10.21
CA VAL A 102 33.26 -8.06 10.23
C VAL A 102 33.25 -7.46 8.82
N GLY A 103 32.73 -6.24 8.71
CA GLY A 103 32.89 -5.39 7.55
C GLY A 103 33.89 -4.27 7.84
N ALA A 104 34.63 -3.83 6.82
CA ALA A 104 35.55 -2.70 6.93
C ALA A 104 35.04 -1.50 6.12
N CYS A 105 35.16 -0.30 6.65
CA CYS A 105 34.81 0.94 5.96
C CYS A 105 35.81 2.07 6.26
N LEU A 106 35.80 3.11 5.41
CA LEU A 106 36.60 4.32 5.60
C LEU A 106 35.62 5.47 5.89
N ALA A 107 35.50 5.83 7.16
CA ALA A 107 34.54 6.83 7.61
C ALA A 107 35.16 8.24 7.56
N GLU A 108 34.40 9.22 7.05
CA GLU A 108 34.76 10.64 7.20
C GLU A 108 34.45 11.12 8.63
N ASN A 109 33.37 10.61 9.21
CA ASN A 109 33.06 10.71 10.63
C ASN A 109 32.11 9.58 11.05
N PHE A 110 32.12 9.20 12.34
CA PHE A 110 31.35 8.07 12.85
C PHE A 110 29.84 8.24 12.73
N ALA A 111 29.33 9.46 12.93
CA ALA A 111 27.90 9.75 12.95
C ALA A 111 27.25 9.60 11.56
N THR A 112 27.92 10.10 10.53
CA THR A 112 27.47 9.96 9.14
C THR A 112 27.61 8.52 8.66
N GLU A 113 28.70 7.84 9.05
CA GLU A 113 28.92 6.45 8.62
C GLU A 113 27.88 5.49 9.21
N ILE A 114 27.57 5.62 10.51
CA ILE A 114 26.54 4.76 11.12
C ILE A 114 25.16 5.00 10.51
N GLU A 115 24.82 6.23 10.12
CA GLU A 115 23.58 6.53 9.40
C GLU A 115 23.54 5.88 8.01
N LEU A 116 24.66 5.93 7.29
CA LEU A 116 24.79 5.30 5.99
C LEU A 116 24.66 3.77 6.09
N LEU A 117 25.33 3.15 7.06
CA LEU A 117 25.23 1.71 7.33
C LEU A 117 23.81 1.29 7.74
N MET A 118 23.15 2.08 8.60
CA MET A 118 21.76 1.86 8.98
C MET A 118 20.85 1.88 7.75
N LYS A 119 20.99 2.88 6.87
CA LYS A 119 20.19 3.00 5.65
C LYS A 119 20.42 1.86 4.65
N MET A 120 21.66 1.37 4.55
CA MET A 120 22.02 0.32 3.59
C MET A 120 21.60 -1.08 4.06
N TYR A 121 21.77 -1.39 5.34
CA TYR A 121 21.68 -2.77 5.82
C TYR A 121 20.50 -3.05 6.75
N VAL A 122 19.98 -2.04 7.46
CA VAL A 122 18.99 -2.24 8.52
C VAL A 122 17.63 -1.69 8.11
N GLU A 123 17.59 -0.43 7.68
CA GLU A 123 16.36 0.21 7.27
C GLU A 123 15.80 -0.52 6.05
N PRO A 124 14.47 -0.75 6.02
CA PRO A 124 13.85 -1.24 4.81
C PRO A 124 14.21 -0.25 3.71
N LEU A 125 14.85 -0.74 2.63
CA LEU A 125 14.89 -0.02 1.36
C LEU A 125 13.44 0.36 1.12
N LYS A 126 13.11 1.63 1.35
CA LYS A 126 11.82 2.17 0.96
C LYS A 126 11.86 2.06 -0.55
N ALA A 127 11.44 0.91 -1.09
CA ALA A 127 11.11 0.77 -2.49
C ALA A 127 10.30 2.02 -2.76
N PRO A 128 10.79 2.93 -3.63
CA PRO A 128 10.27 4.29 -3.75
C PRO A 128 8.79 4.10 -3.79
N ALA A 129 8.10 4.53 -2.72
CA ALA A 129 6.77 4.03 -2.39
C ALA A 129 6.03 4.06 -3.71
N ARG A 130 5.79 2.88 -4.32
CA ARG A 130 5.23 2.80 -5.68
C ARG A 130 4.09 3.76 -5.53
N VAL A 131 4.15 4.94 -6.18
CA VAL A 131 3.15 5.99 -5.96
C VAL A 131 1.91 5.19 -6.14
N ARG A 132 1.18 4.99 -5.03
CA ARG A 132 0.09 4.02 -5.02
C ARG A 132 -0.94 4.85 -5.74
N THR A 133 -0.80 4.88 -7.06
CA THR A 133 -1.64 5.59 -7.97
C THR A 133 -2.98 5.10 -7.51
N LYS A 134 -3.80 6.03 -7.03
CA LYS A 134 -5.17 5.71 -6.69
C LYS A 134 -5.82 5.41 -8.04
N THR A 135 -5.51 4.24 -8.58
CA THR A 135 -5.91 3.69 -9.86
C THR A 135 -6.69 2.45 -9.55
N GLY A 136 -7.66 2.16 -10.41
CA GLY A 136 -8.57 1.08 -10.20
C GLY A 136 -9.88 1.53 -9.55
N ARG A 137 -10.81 0.57 -9.50
CA ARG A 137 -12.22 0.79 -9.18
C ARG A 137 -12.45 1.50 -7.85
N ALA A 138 -11.65 1.21 -6.83
CA ALA A 138 -11.79 1.84 -5.51
C ALA A 138 -11.51 3.36 -5.54
N ALA A 139 -10.55 3.80 -6.37
CA ALA A 139 -10.25 5.21 -6.53
C ALA A 139 -11.38 5.94 -7.26
N ILE A 140 -11.92 5.33 -8.31
CA ILE A 140 -13.08 5.86 -9.02
C ILE A 140 -14.28 5.97 -8.07
N ALA A 141 -14.59 4.92 -7.31
CA ALA A 141 -15.70 4.93 -6.35
C ALA A 141 -15.51 6.01 -5.27
N GLY A 142 -14.27 6.24 -4.81
CA GLY A 142 -13.93 7.33 -3.89
C GLY A 142 -14.13 8.72 -4.49
N ALA A 143 -13.69 8.93 -5.74
CA ALA A 143 -13.88 10.19 -6.46
C ALA A 143 -15.37 10.46 -6.71
N MET A 144 -16.11 9.45 -7.17
CA MET A 144 -17.56 9.51 -7.37
C MET A 144 -18.30 9.90 -6.08
N ARG A 145 -17.97 9.26 -4.95
CA ARG A 145 -18.53 9.64 -3.64
C ARG A 145 -18.24 11.11 -3.32
N THR A 146 -16.99 11.53 -3.46
CA THR A 146 -16.54 12.88 -3.11
C THR A 146 -17.31 13.95 -3.91
N GLU A 147 -17.49 13.74 -5.22
CA GLU A 147 -18.21 14.71 -6.05
C GLU A 147 -19.72 14.72 -5.77
N PHE A 148 -20.35 13.57 -5.51
CA PHE A 148 -21.76 13.55 -5.09
C PHE A 148 -21.99 14.12 -3.69
N GLU A 149 -21.02 13.96 -2.77
CA GLU A 149 -21.05 14.59 -1.44
C GLU A 149 -20.91 16.11 -1.56
N ARG A 150 -19.96 16.59 -2.38
CA ARG A 150 -19.77 18.02 -2.67
C ARG A 150 -21.03 18.64 -3.30
N ALA A 151 -21.73 17.90 -4.14
CA ALA A 151 -23.00 18.34 -4.73
C ALA A 151 -24.20 18.22 -3.78
N GLY A 152 -24.04 17.70 -2.57
CA GLY A 152 -25.10 17.58 -1.56
C GLY A 152 -26.12 16.45 -1.81
N VAL A 153 -25.91 15.62 -2.84
CA VAL A 153 -26.89 14.60 -3.25
C VAL A 153 -26.61 13.21 -2.68
N TRP A 154 -25.39 12.96 -2.20
CA TRP A 154 -24.98 11.64 -1.70
C TRP A 154 -25.87 11.12 -0.56
N GLY A 155 -26.39 12.02 0.29
CA GLY A 155 -27.34 11.67 1.35
C GLY A 155 -28.67 11.11 0.85
N LEU A 156 -29.10 11.52 -0.35
CA LEU A 156 -30.37 11.17 -0.97
C LEU A 156 -30.29 9.91 -1.87
N MET A 157 -29.08 9.47 -2.18
CA MET A 157 -28.83 8.31 -3.02
C MET A 157 -28.93 7.00 -2.23
N ARG A 158 -29.50 5.97 -2.85
CA ARG A 158 -29.35 4.58 -2.40
C ARG A 158 -27.93 4.11 -2.73
N LYS A 159 -27.33 3.34 -1.81
CA LYS A 159 -25.93 2.90 -1.89
C LYS A 159 -25.87 1.38 -1.86
N ARG A 160 -24.87 0.79 -2.53
CA ARG A 160 -24.63 -0.66 -2.57
C ARG A 160 -25.89 -1.46 -2.91
N ILE A 161 -26.58 -1.05 -3.99
CA ILE A 161 -27.83 -1.64 -4.46
C ILE A 161 -27.52 -3.04 -4.97
N ALA A 162 -28.09 -4.07 -4.33
CA ALA A 162 -27.91 -5.45 -4.77
C ALA A 162 -28.61 -5.71 -6.11
N ALA A 163 -27.86 -6.16 -7.11
CA ALA A 163 -28.40 -6.49 -8.43
C ALA A 163 -29.39 -7.64 -8.38
N SER A 164 -29.20 -8.58 -7.44
CA SER A 164 -30.08 -9.72 -7.19
C SER A 164 -31.54 -9.35 -6.90
N MET A 165 -31.83 -8.11 -6.50
CA MET A 165 -33.20 -7.61 -6.40
C MET A 165 -33.92 -7.54 -7.76
N TYR A 166 -33.17 -7.44 -8.85
CA TYR A 166 -33.68 -7.25 -10.21
C TYR A 166 -33.36 -8.45 -11.12
N THR A 167 -32.18 -9.05 -10.99
CA THR A 167 -31.70 -10.14 -11.85
C THR A 167 -32.06 -11.54 -11.34
N GLY A 168 -32.21 -11.71 -10.02
CA GLY A 168 -32.56 -12.99 -9.38
C GLY A 168 -31.61 -13.40 -8.24
N ALA A 169 -31.99 -14.44 -7.50
CA ALA A 169 -31.19 -14.96 -6.39
C ALA A 169 -29.85 -15.54 -6.89
N GLY A 170 -28.77 -15.21 -6.18
CA GLY A 170 -27.42 -15.68 -6.51
C GLY A 170 -26.55 -14.68 -7.27
N ASP A 171 -27.11 -13.57 -7.79
CA ASP A 171 -26.30 -12.52 -8.40
C ASP A 171 -25.43 -11.80 -7.34
N PRO A 172 -24.09 -11.88 -7.43
CA PRO A 172 -23.19 -11.27 -6.46
C PRO A 172 -23.00 -9.76 -6.69
N MET A 173 -23.46 -9.21 -7.82
CA MET A 173 -23.22 -7.83 -8.21
C MET A 173 -23.92 -6.85 -7.26
N LYS A 174 -23.19 -5.78 -6.93
CA LYS A 174 -23.71 -4.61 -6.22
C LYS A 174 -23.38 -3.35 -7.01
N ILE A 175 -24.42 -2.58 -7.31
CA ILE A 175 -24.32 -1.26 -7.92
C ILE A 175 -23.95 -0.24 -6.83
N ASP A 176 -22.97 0.61 -7.11
CA ASP A 176 -22.39 1.51 -6.11
C ASP A 176 -23.40 2.50 -5.53
N CYS A 177 -24.12 3.21 -6.40
CA CYS A 177 -25.17 4.11 -5.99
C CYS A 177 -26.23 4.35 -7.07
N GLY A 178 -27.37 4.90 -6.65
CA GLY A 178 -28.42 5.34 -7.57
C GLY A 178 -29.48 6.19 -6.89
N TYR A 179 -30.27 6.89 -7.71
CA TYR A 179 -31.40 7.70 -7.28
C TYR A 179 -32.54 7.62 -8.28
N ARG A 180 -33.74 8.05 -7.89
CA ARG A 180 -34.96 7.94 -8.70
C ARG A 180 -35.62 9.30 -8.93
N PRO A 181 -35.26 10.04 -9.98
CA PRO A 181 -35.98 11.25 -10.36
C PRO A 181 -37.16 10.90 -11.30
N ASN A 182 -38.36 11.41 -11.00
CA ASN A 182 -39.50 11.45 -11.93
C ASN A 182 -39.81 10.12 -12.68
N GLY A 183 -39.69 8.98 -12.01
CA GLY A 183 -40.01 7.67 -12.60
C GLY A 183 -38.87 7.00 -13.39
N VAL A 184 -37.72 7.65 -13.52
CA VAL A 184 -36.47 7.04 -14.02
C VAL A 184 -35.61 6.67 -12.83
N ILE A 185 -34.93 5.52 -12.87
CA ILE A 185 -33.92 5.14 -11.89
C ILE A 185 -32.55 5.28 -12.55
N ARG A 186 -31.71 6.13 -11.98
CA ARG A 186 -30.33 6.34 -12.42
C ARG A 186 -29.38 5.60 -11.50
N MET A 187 -28.55 4.75 -12.07
CA MET A 187 -27.60 3.91 -11.36
C MET A 187 -26.18 4.17 -11.86
N PHE A 188 -25.23 4.27 -10.93
CA PHE A 188 -23.83 4.56 -11.21
C PHE A 188 -22.97 3.43 -10.69
N GLN A 189 -22.02 3.01 -11.52
CA GLN A 189 -21.06 1.97 -11.21
C GLN A 189 -19.66 2.43 -11.59
N ALA A 190 -18.71 2.38 -10.66
CA ALA A 190 -17.32 2.58 -10.99
C ALA A 190 -16.74 1.35 -11.74
N VAL A 191 -16.04 1.55 -12.86
CA VAL A 191 -15.47 0.46 -13.66
C VAL A 191 -14.03 0.83 -13.98
N SER A 192 -13.09 -0.05 -13.66
CA SER A 192 -11.66 0.19 -13.86
C SER A 192 -11.19 -0.49 -15.14
N LEU A 193 -10.84 0.29 -16.15
CA LEU A 193 -10.41 -0.26 -17.44
C LEU A 193 -8.89 -0.50 -17.52
N ASP A 194 -8.10 0.16 -16.65
CA ASP A 194 -6.63 0.04 -16.59
C ASP A 194 -6.19 -1.32 -16.00
N GLY A 195 -6.97 -1.87 -15.05
CA GLY A 195 -6.59 -3.07 -14.30
C GLY A 195 -7.54 -4.28 -14.39
N ASP A 196 -8.79 -4.11 -14.85
CA ASP A 196 -9.82 -5.16 -14.77
C ASP A 196 -11.00 -4.96 -15.76
N VAL A 197 -10.82 -5.46 -16.98
CA VAL A 197 -11.88 -5.44 -18.02
C VAL A 197 -13.06 -6.36 -17.66
N GLU A 198 -12.88 -7.33 -16.77
CA GLU A 198 -13.98 -8.22 -16.36
C GLU A 198 -15.09 -7.46 -15.65
N GLY A 199 -14.77 -6.37 -14.94
CA GLY A 199 -15.76 -5.47 -14.38
C GLY A 199 -16.70 -4.85 -15.43
N ALA A 200 -16.16 -4.49 -16.60
CA ALA A 200 -16.95 -3.94 -17.71
C ALA A 200 -17.84 -5.03 -18.34
N LYS A 201 -17.29 -6.21 -18.60
CA LYS A 201 -18.04 -7.36 -19.13
C LYS A 201 -19.15 -7.80 -18.18
N GLY A 202 -18.88 -7.87 -16.88
CA GLY A 202 -19.86 -8.25 -15.87
C GLY A 202 -21.02 -7.24 -15.81
N LEU A 203 -20.71 -5.94 -15.86
CA LEU A 203 -21.75 -4.90 -15.90
C LEU A 203 -22.57 -4.98 -17.19
N ALA A 204 -21.93 -5.15 -18.35
CA ALA A 204 -22.60 -5.31 -19.63
C ALA A 204 -23.53 -6.54 -19.63
N TYR A 205 -23.02 -7.70 -19.20
CA TYR A 205 -23.81 -8.94 -19.08
C TYR A 205 -25.05 -8.75 -18.20
N SER A 206 -24.93 -7.99 -17.12
CA SER A 206 -26.03 -7.78 -16.16
C SER A 206 -27.02 -6.70 -16.61
N ALA A 207 -26.68 -5.88 -17.60
CA ALA A 207 -27.43 -4.67 -17.94
C ALA A 207 -28.86 -4.94 -18.39
N ALA A 208 -29.06 -5.93 -19.27
CA ALA A 208 -30.39 -6.32 -19.73
C ALA A 208 -31.26 -6.85 -18.58
N GLY A 209 -30.72 -7.78 -17.77
CA GLY A 209 -31.44 -8.32 -16.61
C GLY A 209 -31.77 -7.25 -15.57
N LEU A 210 -30.90 -6.27 -15.36
CA LEU A 210 -31.16 -5.11 -14.52
C LEU A 210 -32.29 -4.24 -15.08
N ARG A 211 -32.27 -3.93 -16.38
CA ARG A 211 -33.32 -3.11 -17.03
C ARG A 211 -34.69 -3.78 -16.94
N ASP A 212 -34.75 -5.07 -17.26
CA ASP A 212 -35.99 -5.87 -17.20
C ASP A 212 -36.48 -6.01 -15.76
N GLY A 213 -35.56 -6.27 -14.82
CA GLY A 213 -35.87 -6.40 -13.40
C GLY A 213 -36.35 -5.09 -12.78
N VAL A 214 -35.72 -3.96 -13.10
CA VAL A 214 -36.17 -2.64 -12.64
C VAL A 214 -37.55 -2.30 -13.19
N THR A 215 -37.79 -2.57 -14.47
CA THR A 215 -39.12 -2.38 -15.07
C THR A 215 -40.18 -3.23 -14.36
N ARG A 216 -39.87 -4.51 -14.11
CA ARG A 216 -40.77 -5.46 -13.44
C ARG A 216 -41.04 -5.13 -11.98
N VAL A 217 -40.03 -4.73 -11.22
CA VAL A 217 -40.11 -4.55 -9.75
C VAL A 217 -40.51 -3.12 -9.38
N GLU A 218 -39.99 -2.12 -10.07
CA GLU A 218 -40.14 -0.70 -9.71
C GLU A 218 -41.08 0.07 -10.65
N GLY A 219 -41.50 -0.53 -11.77
CA GLY A 219 -42.33 0.13 -12.79
C GLY A 219 -41.65 1.36 -13.40
N ALA A 220 -40.32 1.33 -13.49
CA ALA A 220 -39.48 2.47 -13.85
C ALA A 220 -38.50 2.12 -14.98
N THR A 221 -38.06 3.13 -15.72
CA THR A 221 -36.97 2.98 -16.69
C THR A 221 -35.63 3.06 -15.97
N LEU A 222 -34.68 2.18 -16.32
CA LEU A 222 -33.32 2.20 -15.78
C LEU A 222 -32.36 2.90 -16.75
N GLU A 223 -31.61 3.88 -16.24
CA GLU A 223 -30.43 4.43 -16.90
C GLU A 223 -29.17 4.02 -16.11
N LEU A 224 -28.32 3.21 -16.75
CA LEU A 224 -27.04 2.78 -16.19
C LEU A 224 -25.91 3.68 -16.67
N THR A 225 -25.07 4.13 -15.75
CA THR A 225 -23.86 4.92 -16.04
C THR A 225 -22.64 4.22 -15.44
N ALA A 226 -21.66 3.91 -16.27
CA ALA A 226 -20.34 3.47 -15.86
C ALA A 226 -19.39 4.67 -15.75
N VAL A 227 -18.73 4.83 -14.59
CA VAL A 227 -17.71 5.84 -14.37
C VAL A 227 -16.34 5.18 -14.50
N VAL A 228 -15.48 5.66 -15.39
CA VAL A 228 -14.17 5.08 -15.70
C VAL A 228 -13.02 6.08 -15.51
N GLU A 229 -11.79 5.60 -15.40
CA GLU A 229 -10.61 6.46 -15.48
C GLU A 229 -10.51 7.12 -16.87
N PRO A 230 -9.98 8.35 -16.98
CA PRO A 230 -9.66 8.92 -18.29
C PRO A 230 -8.54 8.11 -18.96
N LEU A 231 -8.60 8.02 -20.28
CA LEU A 231 -7.54 7.43 -21.09
C LEU A 231 -6.23 8.20 -20.89
N ARG A 232 -5.12 7.50 -20.66
CA ARG A 232 -3.77 8.09 -20.59
C ARG A 232 -3.16 8.14 -21.99
N GLU A 233 -2.37 9.18 -22.27
CA GLU A 233 -1.62 9.35 -23.52
C GLU A 233 -0.10 9.30 -23.25
N VAL A 234 0.58 8.15 -23.21
CA VAL A 234 2.06 7.99 -23.28
C VAL A 234 2.59 6.56 -23.68
N SER A 235 3.07 6.41 -24.92
CA SER A 235 4.10 5.47 -25.49
C SER A 235 3.81 3.97 -25.70
N ASP A 236 4.51 3.39 -26.70
CA ASP A 236 4.42 2.07 -27.39
C ASP A 236 4.07 0.77 -26.61
N LEU A 237 4.02 0.76 -25.27
CA LEU A 237 3.44 -0.34 -24.48
C LEU A 237 1.90 -0.22 -24.36
N GLU A 238 1.32 0.78 -25.01
CA GLU A 238 -0.09 1.20 -24.92
C GLU A 238 -1.06 0.46 -25.83
N ASP A 239 -0.62 -0.22 -26.90
CA ASP A 239 -1.55 -0.81 -27.86
C ASP A 239 -2.52 -1.80 -27.19
N GLU A 240 -2.01 -2.73 -26.37
CA GLU A 240 -2.87 -3.66 -25.64
C GLU A 240 -3.73 -2.99 -24.57
N ALA A 241 -3.22 -1.95 -23.90
CA ALA A 241 -3.97 -1.23 -22.86
C ALA A 241 -5.10 -0.40 -23.48
N MET A 242 -4.83 0.23 -24.63
CA MET A 242 -5.76 0.97 -25.46
C MET A 242 -6.85 0.06 -26.02
N GLU A 243 -6.46 -1.12 -26.54
CA GLU A 243 -7.40 -2.13 -27.02
C GLU A 243 -8.31 -2.64 -25.90
N ARG A 244 -7.76 -2.91 -24.71
CA ARG A 244 -8.54 -3.30 -23.53
C ARG A 244 -9.50 -2.21 -23.09
N TYR A 245 -9.04 -0.97 -23.04
CA TYR A 245 -9.88 0.18 -22.69
C TYR A 245 -11.04 0.31 -23.68
N ARG A 246 -10.74 0.30 -24.99
CA ARG A 246 -11.72 0.39 -26.05
C ARG A 246 -12.71 -0.77 -26.02
N PHE A 247 -12.23 -2.00 -25.85
CA PHE A 247 -13.09 -3.17 -25.72
C PHE A 247 -14.06 -3.03 -24.55
N GLY A 248 -13.59 -2.56 -23.39
CA GLY A 248 -14.44 -2.36 -22.21
C GLY A 248 -15.52 -1.30 -22.43
N VAL A 249 -15.16 -0.17 -23.06
CA VAL A 249 -16.12 0.87 -23.45
C VAL A 249 -17.14 0.32 -24.44
N ASP A 250 -16.69 -0.31 -25.53
CA ASP A 250 -17.54 -0.89 -26.57
C ASP A 250 -18.52 -1.93 -25.99
N ALA A 251 -18.05 -2.78 -25.07
CA ALA A 251 -18.89 -3.79 -24.42
C ALA A 251 -20.02 -3.16 -23.59
N MET A 252 -19.74 -2.05 -22.89
CA MET A 252 -20.74 -1.33 -22.10
C MET A 252 -21.72 -0.55 -22.99
N GLU A 253 -21.21 0.14 -24.02
CA GLU A 253 -22.04 0.94 -24.93
C GLU A 253 -22.99 0.08 -25.77
N ARG A 254 -22.56 -1.12 -26.20
CA ARG A 254 -23.43 -2.11 -26.87
C ARG A 254 -24.65 -2.46 -26.03
N GLU A 255 -24.51 -2.41 -24.71
CA GLU A 255 -25.57 -2.65 -23.74
C GLU A 255 -26.22 -1.34 -23.25
N ALA A 256 -26.16 -0.27 -24.03
CA ALA A 256 -26.75 1.03 -23.72
C ALA A 256 -26.36 1.57 -22.32
N ILE A 257 -25.20 1.17 -21.79
CA ILE A 257 -24.64 1.75 -20.57
C ILE A 257 -23.91 3.02 -20.98
N ARG A 258 -24.28 4.14 -20.37
CA ARG A 258 -23.59 5.40 -20.58
C ARG A 258 -22.21 5.35 -19.93
N VAL A 259 -21.14 5.56 -20.69
CA VAL A 259 -19.78 5.65 -20.13
C VAL A 259 -19.42 7.12 -19.92
N VAL A 260 -18.92 7.45 -18.72
CA VAL A 260 -18.41 8.79 -18.37
C VAL A 260 -17.07 8.67 -17.68
N THR A 261 -16.21 9.67 -17.84
CA THR A 261 -14.90 9.67 -17.19
C THR A 261 -14.95 10.38 -15.84
N LEU A 262 -13.91 10.20 -15.03
CA LEU A 262 -13.71 10.99 -13.81
C LEU A 262 -13.76 12.52 -14.07
N ASN A 263 -13.37 12.97 -15.26
CA ASN A 263 -13.41 14.39 -15.62
C ASN A 263 -14.85 14.91 -15.75
N ASP A 264 -15.81 14.03 -16.04
CA ASP A 264 -17.23 14.38 -16.22
C ASP A 264 -18.03 14.32 -14.91
N LEU A 265 -17.46 13.78 -13.82
CA LEU A 265 -18.17 13.53 -12.57
C LEU A 265 -18.78 14.80 -11.97
N VAL A 266 -18.08 15.94 -12.06
CA VAL A 266 -18.60 17.22 -11.55
C VAL A 266 -19.91 17.58 -12.26
N ARG A 267 -19.96 17.43 -13.59
CA ARG A 267 -21.16 17.70 -14.38
C ARG A 267 -22.28 16.71 -14.04
N VAL A 268 -21.96 15.42 -13.93
CA VAL A 268 -22.92 14.37 -13.55
C VAL A 268 -23.52 14.65 -12.17
N ALA A 269 -22.71 15.06 -11.19
CA ALA A 269 -23.16 15.40 -9.85
C ALA A 269 -24.08 16.64 -9.83
N GLN A 270 -23.78 17.65 -10.65
CA GLN A 270 -24.68 18.81 -10.82
C GLN A 270 -26.01 18.43 -11.47
N THR A 271 -26.01 17.54 -12.47
CA THR A 271 -27.26 17.03 -13.05
C THR A 271 -28.10 16.32 -11.99
N ALA A 272 -27.48 15.43 -11.19
CA ALA A 272 -28.18 14.75 -10.10
C ALA A 272 -28.79 15.72 -9.09
N ARG A 273 -28.08 16.81 -8.78
CA ARG A 273 -28.56 17.87 -7.88
C ARG A 273 -29.81 18.57 -8.43
N VAL A 274 -29.79 18.98 -9.70
CA VAL A 274 -30.94 19.62 -10.36
C VAL A 274 -32.15 18.69 -10.37
N GLU A 275 -31.94 17.41 -10.66
CA GLU A 275 -33.01 16.41 -10.75
C GLU A 275 -33.62 16.05 -9.39
N LEU A 276 -32.78 16.03 -8.34
CA LEU A 276 -33.21 15.82 -6.96
C LEU A 276 -33.76 17.10 -6.30
N LYS A 277 -33.72 18.25 -7.00
CA LYS A 277 -34.20 19.56 -6.55
C LYS A 277 -33.54 20.04 -5.25
N VAL A 278 -32.21 19.92 -5.16
CA VAL A 278 -31.38 20.35 -4.02
C VAL A 278 -30.53 21.58 -4.37
#